data_AF-A0A0D1I6R6-F1
#
_entry.id   AF-A0A0D1I6R6-F1
#
_cell.length_a   1.000
_cell.length_b   1.000
_cell.length_c   1.000
_cell.angle_alpha   90.00
_cell.angle_beta   90.00
_cell.angle_gamma   90.00
#
_symmetry.space_group_name_H-M   'P 1'
#
loop_
_entity.id
_entity.type
_entity.pdbx_description
1 polymer ?
#
loop_
_entity_poly.entity_id
_entity_poly.type
_entity_poly.pdbx_seq_one_letter_code
_entity_poly.pdbx_strand_id
1 'polypeptide(L)'
;MKDLKSLKNEIIEEGYNFTENPMEALYILSDGTMISGDFDCGIRGTDHRMIDSVVEGSDRYDESKFWDIVHYELQLVRTVPETKIALIGTKQILTADQKRIISDAGYKIEKY
;
A
#
# COMPACT_ATOMS: atom_id res chain seq x y z
N MET A 1 -6.77 -2.18 16.54
CA MET A 1 -5.93 -1.74 15.41
C MET A 1 -4.96 -2.86 15.13
N LYS A 2 -4.98 -3.43 13.91
CA LYS A 2 -4.10 -4.53 13.50
C LYS A 2 -2.65 -4.05 13.60
N ASP A 3 -1.81 -4.78 14.33
CA ASP A 3 -0.40 -4.42 14.44
C ASP A 3 0.36 -4.79 13.16
N LEU A 4 1.52 -4.15 12.97
CA LEU A 4 2.27 -4.26 11.72
C LEU A 4 2.82 -5.66 11.46
N LYS A 5 3.13 -6.41 12.53
CA LYS A 5 3.62 -7.78 12.39
C LYS A 5 2.49 -8.70 11.93
N SER A 6 1.30 -8.56 12.52
CA SER A 6 0.10 -9.30 12.07
C SER A 6 -0.20 -9.01 10.60
N LEU A 7 -0.24 -7.74 10.21
CA LEU A 7 -0.51 -7.35 8.83
C LEU A 7 0.49 -7.97 7.84
N LYS A 8 1.78 -7.94 8.16
CA LYS A 8 2.82 -8.54 7.30
C LYS A 8 2.67 -10.05 7.18
N ASN A 9 2.34 -10.74 8.27
CA ASN A 9 2.13 -12.18 8.25
C ASN A 9 0.94 -12.54 7.37
N GLU A 10 -0.18 -11.83 7.49
CA GLU A 10 -1.36 -12.07 6.65
C GLU A 10 -1.09 -11.84 5.16
N ILE A 11 -0.32 -10.79 4.82
CA ILE A 11 0.11 -10.55 3.42
C ILE A 11 0.87 -11.77 2.86
N ILE A 12 1.76 -12.36 3.66
CA ILE A 12 2.51 -13.57 3.28
C ILE A 12 1.58 -14.79 3.21
N GLU A 13 0.68 -14.96 4.18
CA GLU A 13 -0.27 -16.09 4.23
C GLU A 13 -1.22 -16.09 3.03
N GLU A 14 -1.61 -14.91 2.55
CA GLU A 14 -2.39 -14.71 1.32
C GLU A 14 -1.55 -14.89 0.03
N GLY A 15 -0.25 -15.16 0.16
CA GLY A 15 0.64 -15.50 -0.96
C GLY A 15 1.27 -14.32 -1.68
N TYR A 16 1.22 -13.11 -1.10
CA TYR A 16 1.83 -11.92 -1.69
C TYR A 16 3.27 -11.71 -1.21
N ASN A 17 4.04 -10.98 -2.01
CA ASN A 17 5.45 -10.73 -1.75
C ASN A 17 5.73 -9.29 -1.32
N PHE A 18 6.87 -9.09 -0.66
CA PHE A 18 7.45 -7.77 -0.44
C PHE A 18 8.52 -7.48 -1.49
N THR A 19 8.81 -6.20 -1.69
CA THR A 19 9.86 -5.73 -2.60
C THR A 19 10.72 -4.68 -1.92
N GLU A 20 11.98 -4.58 -2.36
CA GLU A 20 12.90 -3.49 -2.02
C GLU A 20 12.92 -2.41 -3.11
N ASN A 21 12.18 -2.60 -4.22
CA ASN A 21 12.08 -1.65 -5.31
C ASN A 21 10.79 -0.81 -5.21
N PRO A 22 10.87 0.49 -4.91
CA PRO A 22 9.70 1.36 -4.85
C PRO A 22 8.94 1.48 -6.18
N MET A 23 9.58 1.19 -7.31
CA MET A 23 8.95 1.18 -8.63
C MET A 23 8.18 -0.12 -8.93
N GLU A 24 8.17 -1.06 -7.99
CA GLU A 24 7.40 -2.31 -8.08
C GLU A 24 6.40 -2.44 -6.93
N ALA A 25 6.30 -1.44 -6.06
CA ALA A 25 5.43 -1.47 -4.89
C ALA A 25 3.98 -1.07 -5.23
N LEU A 26 3.01 -1.78 -4.65
CA LEU A 26 1.59 -1.35 -4.63
C LEU A 26 1.22 -0.60 -3.35
N TYR A 27 1.87 -0.95 -2.24
CA TYR A 27 1.62 -0.33 -0.95
C TYR A 27 2.92 -0.15 -0.17
N ILE A 28 3.00 0.96 0.58
CA ILE A 28 4.07 1.22 1.55
C ILE A 28 3.48 1.24 2.95
N LEU A 29 3.94 0.32 3.80
CA LEU A 29 3.57 0.19 5.21
C LEU A 29 4.17 1.32 6.05
N SER A 30 3.69 1.47 7.27
CA SER A 30 4.12 2.56 8.17
C SER A 30 5.61 2.49 8.55
N ASP A 31 6.23 1.31 8.53
CA ASP A 31 7.68 1.12 8.73
C ASP A 31 8.51 1.13 7.43
N GLY A 32 7.89 1.46 6.29
CA GLY A 32 8.55 1.51 4.99
C GLY A 32 8.63 0.18 4.25
N THR A 33 8.14 -0.92 4.81
CA THR A 33 8.03 -2.19 4.08
C THR A 33 7.09 -2.02 2.88
N MET A 34 7.45 -2.58 1.72
CA MET A 34 6.68 -2.37 0.49
C MET A 34 6.08 -3.68 -0.02
N ILE A 35 4.76 -3.72 -0.21
CA ILE A 35 4.06 -4.84 -0.84
C ILE A 35 4.33 -4.78 -2.35
N SER A 36 4.82 -5.87 -2.91
CA SER A 36 5.13 -6.02 -4.33
C SER A 36 3.87 -6.05 -5.18
N GLY A 37 3.97 -5.51 -6.40
CA GLY A 37 3.02 -5.73 -7.48
C GLY A 37 3.37 -6.93 -8.36
N ASP A 38 4.33 -7.76 -7.93
CA ASP A 38 4.84 -8.94 -8.62
C ASP A 38 5.15 -8.64 -10.09
N PHE A 39 6.04 -7.66 -10.30
CA PHE A 39 6.43 -7.24 -11.63
C PHE A 39 7.30 -8.31 -12.30
N ASP A 40 6.98 -8.63 -13.55
CA ASP A 40 7.84 -9.44 -14.43
C ASP A 40 8.07 -8.65 -15.73
N CYS A 41 9.34 -8.50 -16.12
CA CYS A 41 9.75 -7.73 -17.30
C CYS A 41 9.14 -6.31 -17.37
N GLY A 42 8.95 -5.66 -16.21
CA GLY A 42 8.37 -4.31 -16.10
C GLY A 42 6.84 -4.26 -16.21
N ILE A 43 6.17 -5.42 -16.26
CA ILE A 43 4.70 -5.52 -16.30
C ILE A 43 4.22 -5.97 -14.92
N ARG A 44 3.31 -5.22 -14.34
CA ARG A 44 2.67 -5.55 -13.07
C ARG A 44 1.80 -6.81 -13.19
N GLY A 45 2.00 -7.78 -12.29
CA GLY A 45 1.21 -9.01 -12.21
C GLY A 45 0.05 -8.96 -11.22
N THR A 46 0.17 -8.16 -10.15
CA THR A 46 -0.79 -8.09 -9.03
C THR A 46 -1.57 -6.78 -9.04
N ASP A 47 -2.88 -6.84 -8.84
CA ASP A 47 -3.75 -5.65 -8.76
C ASP A 47 -3.81 -5.08 -7.33
N HIS A 48 -4.00 -3.77 -7.18
CA HIS A 48 -4.18 -3.11 -5.88
C HIS A 48 -5.30 -3.71 -5.03
N ARG A 49 -6.32 -4.30 -5.65
CA ARG A 49 -7.41 -5.00 -4.96
C ARG A 49 -6.94 -6.22 -4.16
N MET A 50 -5.68 -6.64 -4.30
CA MET A 50 -5.06 -7.62 -3.40
C MET A 50 -5.24 -7.28 -1.92
N ILE A 51 -5.30 -5.99 -1.56
CA ILE A 51 -5.40 -5.56 -0.17
C ILE A 51 -6.73 -5.94 0.48
N ASP A 52 -7.75 -6.27 -0.32
CA ASP A 52 -9.06 -6.74 0.15
C ASP A 52 -8.95 -8.00 1.02
N SER A 53 -7.94 -8.84 0.79
CA SER A 53 -7.75 -10.07 1.58
C SER A 53 -7.32 -9.82 3.04
N VAL A 54 -6.78 -8.63 3.35
CA VAL A 54 -6.30 -8.29 4.71
C VAL A 54 -7.08 -7.15 5.36
N VAL A 55 -8.01 -6.53 4.63
CA VAL A 55 -8.92 -5.50 5.15
C VAL A 55 -10.12 -6.18 5.80
N GLU A 56 -10.24 -6.02 7.11
CA GLU A 56 -11.36 -6.54 7.88
C GLU A 56 -12.40 -5.45 8.18
N GLY A 57 -13.67 -5.84 8.33
CA GLY A 57 -14.71 -4.95 8.85
C GLY A 57 -15.35 -4.00 7.84
N SER A 58 -15.05 -4.13 6.55
CA SER A 58 -15.78 -3.47 5.46
C SER A 58 -16.11 -4.42 4.33
N ASP A 59 -17.26 -4.20 3.68
CA ASP A 59 -17.48 -4.68 2.32
C ASP A 59 -16.65 -3.82 1.36
N ARG A 60 -15.90 -4.44 0.45
CA ARG A 60 -15.12 -3.76 -0.59
C ARG A 60 -15.94 -2.85 -1.51
N TYR A 61 -17.26 -3.06 -1.57
CA TYR A 61 -18.19 -2.22 -2.32
C TYR A 61 -18.65 -0.97 -1.53
N ASP A 62 -18.38 -0.93 -0.22
CA ASP A 62 -18.43 0.30 0.57
C ASP A 62 -17.09 1.03 0.41
N GLU A 63 -16.88 1.62 -0.77
CA GLU A 63 -15.58 2.16 -1.18
C GLU A 63 -15.03 3.19 -0.18
N SER A 64 -15.89 4.06 0.36
CA SER A 64 -15.45 5.05 1.35
C SER A 64 -14.89 4.37 2.59
N LYS A 65 -15.63 3.42 3.17
CA LYS A 65 -15.20 2.73 4.38
C LYS A 65 -13.96 1.88 4.15
N PHE A 66 -13.90 1.20 3.02
CA PHE A 66 -12.77 0.35 2.65
C PHE A 66 -11.47 1.15 2.57
N TRP A 67 -11.47 2.26 1.81
CA TRP A 67 -10.27 3.09 1.65
C TRP A 67 -9.92 3.87 2.91
N ASP A 68 -10.92 4.20 3.74
CA ASP A 68 -10.67 4.76 5.07
C ASP A 68 -9.88 3.76 5.95
N ILE A 69 -10.23 2.46 5.93
CA ILE A 69 -9.48 1.44 6.66
C ILE A 69 -8.04 1.33 6.13
N VAL A 70 -7.88 1.25 4.81
CA VAL A 70 -6.55 1.15 4.17
C VAL A 70 -5.65 2.33 4.55
N HIS A 71 -6.15 3.56 4.42
CA HIS A 71 -5.33 4.75 4.62
C HIS A 71 -5.21 5.20 6.08
N TYR A 72 -6.25 5.04 6.90
CA TYR A 72 -6.28 5.55 8.27
C TYR A 72 -6.02 4.49 9.33
N GLU A 73 -6.61 3.30 9.19
CA GLU A 73 -6.42 2.26 10.21
C GLU A 73 -5.12 1.49 9.98
N LEU A 74 -4.86 1.08 8.73
CA LEU A 74 -3.65 0.35 8.35
C LEU A 74 -2.47 1.28 8.01
N GLN A 75 -2.72 2.59 7.87
CA GLN A 75 -1.70 3.59 7.56
C GLN A 75 -0.94 3.32 6.26
N LEU A 76 -1.57 2.68 5.28
CA LEU A 76 -0.93 2.32 4.01
C LEU A 76 -0.91 3.51 3.04
N VAL A 77 0.21 3.68 2.36
CA VAL A 77 0.26 4.51 1.14
C VAL A 77 0.07 3.60 -0.04
N ARG A 78 -0.89 3.93 -0.92
CA ARG A 78 -1.09 3.20 -2.17
C ARG A 78 -0.25 3.83 -3.27
N THR A 79 0.65 3.07 -3.90
CA THR A 79 1.51 3.56 -4.98
C THR A 79 1.05 2.99 -6.31
N VAL A 80 1.04 3.83 -7.35
CA VAL A 80 0.82 3.42 -8.75
C VAL A 80 2.12 3.68 -9.50
N PRO A 81 3.04 2.70 -9.58
CA PRO A 81 4.36 2.92 -10.15
C PRO A 81 4.37 3.43 -11.59
N GLU A 82 3.38 3.01 -12.39
CA GLU A 82 3.27 3.36 -13.80
C GLU A 82 3.00 4.85 -14.02
N THR A 83 2.29 5.49 -13.09
CA THR A 83 1.98 6.93 -13.15
C THR A 83 2.80 7.75 -12.16
N LYS A 84 3.61 7.11 -11.33
CA LYS A 84 4.35 7.73 -10.21
C LYS A 84 3.44 8.53 -9.29
N ILE A 85 2.25 8.01 -8.98
CA ILE A 85 1.33 8.60 -8.01
C ILE A 85 1.34 7.78 -6.71
N ALA A 86 1.50 8.47 -5.58
CA ALA A 86 1.30 7.93 -4.24
C ALA A 86 -0.01 8.51 -3.68
N LEU A 87 -1.01 7.66 -3.53
CA LEU A 87 -2.34 7.98 -3.02
C LEU A 87 -2.37 7.81 -1.49
N ILE A 88 -2.80 8.87 -0.81
CA ILE A 88 -2.90 8.93 0.65
C ILE A 88 -4.30 9.39 1.06
N GLY A 89 -4.79 8.95 2.21
CA GLY A 89 -6.05 9.47 2.74
C GLY A 89 -5.95 10.96 3.05
N THR A 90 -7.02 11.74 2.85
CA THR A 90 -7.04 13.19 3.09
C THR A 90 -6.44 13.66 4.44
N LYS A 91 -6.58 12.86 5.50
CA LYS A 91 -6.07 13.12 6.86
C LYS A 91 -4.86 12.27 7.27
N GLN A 92 -4.29 11.46 6.37
CA GLN A 92 -3.21 10.54 6.70
C GLN A 92 -1.92 11.31 6.93
N ILE A 93 -1.20 10.97 8.01
CA ILE A 93 0.10 11.55 8.32
C ILE A 93 1.17 10.52 7.97
N LEU A 94 1.95 10.79 6.94
CA LEU A 94 3.01 9.90 6.50
C LEU A 94 4.16 9.81 7.52
N THR A 95 4.63 8.59 7.74
CA THR A 95 5.83 8.34 8.56
C THR A 95 7.09 8.83 7.86
N ALA A 96 8.21 8.88 8.59
CA ALA A 96 9.49 9.29 8.03
C ALA A 96 9.94 8.36 6.90
N ASP A 97 9.76 7.04 7.06
CA ASP A 97 10.13 6.05 6.06
C ASP A 97 9.25 6.15 4.81
N GLN A 98 7.92 6.29 4.97
CA GLN A 98 7.02 6.51 3.84
C GLN A 98 7.40 7.76 3.05
N LYS A 99 7.62 8.89 3.74
CA LYS A 99 8.03 10.15 3.09
C LYS A 99 9.34 9.99 2.32
N ARG A 100 10.33 9.33 2.92
CA ARG A 100 11.63 9.08 2.30
C ARG A 100 11.48 8.26 1.03
N ILE A 101 10.79 7.11 1.10
CA ILE A 101 10.59 6.22 -0.06
C ILE A 101 9.86 6.93 -1.20
N ILE A 102 8.77 7.64 -0.90
CA ILE A 102 7.98 8.39 -1.89
C ILE A 102 8.84 9.47 -2.56
N SER A 103 9.59 10.23 -1.78
CA SER A 103 10.45 11.31 -2.27
C SER A 103 11.60 10.78 -3.12
N ASP A 104 12.31 9.77 -2.63
CA ASP A 104 13.49 9.20 -3.29
C ASP A 104 13.12 8.55 -4.64
N ALA A 105 11.95 7.92 -4.72
CA ALA A 105 11.44 7.32 -5.96
C ALA A 105 10.76 8.32 -6.91
N GLY A 106 10.56 9.56 -6.47
CA GLY A 106 9.99 10.64 -7.28
C GLY A 106 8.48 10.52 -7.51
N TYR A 107 7.75 10.00 -6.53
CA TYR A 107 6.29 9.94 -6.57
C TYR A 107 5.67 11.31 -6.28
N LYS A 108 4.61 11.64 -7.02
CA LYS A 108 3.71 12.75 -6.69
C LYS A 108 2.67 12.25 -5.68
N ILE A 109 2.50 12.98 -4.59
CA ILE A 109 1.45 12.67 -3.61
C ILE A 109 0.12 13.23 -4.10
N GLU A 110 -0.92 12.41 -4.08
CA GLU A 110 -2.31 12.81 -4.32
C GLU A 110 -3.20 12.32 -3.18
N LYS A 111 -4.22 13.12 -2.86
CA LYS A 111 -5.17 12.79 -1.78
C LYS A 111 -6.35 12.04 -2.37
N TYR A 112 -6.71 10.95 -1.71
CA TYR A 112 -7.92 10.17 -1.94
C TYR A 112 -8.95 10.54 -0.86
#